data_AF-A0A2N9YAX2-F1
#
_entry.id   AF-A0A2N9YAX2-F1
#
_cell.length_a   1.000
_cell.length_b   1.000
_cell.length_c   1.000
_cell.angle_alpha   90.00
_cell.angle_beta   90.00
_cell.angle_gamma   90.00
#
_symmetry.space_group_name_H-M   'P 1'
#
loop_
_entity.id
_entity.type
_entity.pdbx_description
1 polymer ?
#
loop_
_entity_poly.entity_id
_entity_poly.type
_entity_poly.pdbx_seq_one_letter_code
_entity_poly.pdbx_strand_id
1 'polypeptide(L)'
;MTLKRAITFSLLTAVPLLHTATSNATDPLAVEKFKAALSTCERSLQMETPKSQGSLRILQSLVNRYERDRDFSLKIEPTLKDSTTERYTGKYFVDQTFAQAYNLCEEQLSNKVGEGEALIAKQAEEIKQRSQQQQAVLAELLQKLDNAKAEVTKAVDQACMQHQHDPSNVTLVETYKTSKQAALTLYPNILKYTHEATILDPDTNEASKATRTVKAWFIYCDTLFNIETPTNVTPTTPVKTPPPATTVTPSVEPPKTPVSTTPPSTTPPPVTRHEEEGPTPPTPAVTPTTTSIPPAPTTAIPPATTVRPEIAPPTPTATETTGADTEATSSDDDEYNTLVKATTGDKQKVLKDEKRLPDFFDNEDGDIGAAKIWQFEKEDSSQCTTYQFNGDKIATSKKNKGECPSF
;
A
#
# COMPACT_ATOMS: atom_id res chain seq x y z
N MET A 1 20.09 -9.44 -86.74
CA MET A 1 19.61 -8.08 -86.43
C MET A 1 18.12 -8.05 -86.70
N THR A 2 17.27 -7.94 -85.67
CA THR A 2 15.83 -8.20 -85.85
C THR A 2 14.97 -7.35 -84.92
N LEU A 3 14.04 -6.61 -85.52
CA LEU A 3 12.80 -6.03 -85.00
C LEU A 3 12.79 -5.33 -83.62
N LYS A 4 12.72 -4.00 -83.66
CA LYS A 4 12.01 -3.20 -82.65
C LYS A 4 10.50 -3.43 -82.77
N ARG A 5 9.80 -3.53 -81.64
CA ARG A 5 8.36 -3.22 -81.54
C ARG A 5 8.18 -2.11 -80.50
N ALA A 6 7.59 -1.00 -80.93
CA ALA A 6 7.03 0.00 -80.02
C ALA A 6 5.62 -0.43 -79.64
N ILE A 7 5.24 -0.27 -78.37
CA ILE A 7 3.85 -0.40 -77.92
C ILE A 7 3.50 0.91 -77.21
N THR A 8 2.64 1.68 -77.87
CA THR A 8 2.01 2.88 -77.33
C THR A 8 0.94 2.44 -76.33
N PHE A 9 1.04 2.86 -75.07
CA PHE A 9 -0.05 2.70 -74.10
C PHE A 9 -0.71 4.05 -73.82
N SER A 10 -2.03 4.08 -73.92
CA SER A 10 -2.84 5.30 -73.86
C SER A 10 -2.87 5.92 -72.47
N LEU A 11 -2.85 7.25 -72.41
CA LEU A 11 -3.28 7.99 -71.22
C LEU A 11 -4.76 7.68 -70.94
N LEU A 12 -5.06 6.97 -69.86
CA LEU A 12 -6.36 7.07 -69.20
C LEU A 12 -6.32 8.32 -68.31
N THR A 13 -7.08 9.34 -68.69
CA THR A 13 -7.35 10.49 -67.81
C THR A 13 -8.25 10.05 -66.67
N ALA A 14 -7.66 9.74 -65.52
CA ALA A 14 -8.38 9.50 -64.28
C ALA A 14 -9.12 10.79 -63.88
N VAL A 15 -10.45 10.77 -64.00
CA VAL A 15 -11.31 11.84 -63.49
C VAL A 15 -11.16 11.85 -61.96
N PRO A 16 -10.71 12.96 -61.33
CA PRO A 16 -10.75 13.04 -59.89
C PRO A 16 -12.21 13.08 -59.46
N LEU A 17 -12.70 11.96 -58.92
CA LEU A 17 -13.91 11.94 -58.11
C LEU A 17 -13.66 12.83 -56.90
N LEU A 18 -14.04 14.10 -57.06
CA LEU A 18 -14.25 15.06 -55.99
C LEU A 18 -15.25 14.45 -55.02
N HIS A 19 -14.73 13.66 -54.09
CA HIS A 19 -15.42 13.32 -52.86
C HIS A 19 -15.58 14.64 -52.12
N THR A 20 -16.67 15.34 -52.41
CA THR A 20 -17.21 16.35 -51.51
C THR A 20 -17.37 15.64 -50.18
N ALA A 21 -16.48 15.94 -49.24
CA ALA A 21 -16.57 15.45 -47.88
C ALA A 21 -17.91 15.94 -47.34
N THR A 22 -18.92 15.06 -47.39
CA THR A 22 -20.14 15.24 -46.64
C THR A 22 -19.70 15.37 -45.20
N SER A 23 -19.82 16.57 -44.65
CA SER A 23 -19.65 16.82 -43.23
C SER A 23 -20.81 16.12 -42.53
N ASN A 24 -20.67 14.80 -42.39
CA ASN A 24 -21.57 13.97 -41.63
C ASN A 24 -21.58 14.56 -40.23
N ALA A 25 -22.75 15.02 -39.78
CA ALA A 25 -22.88 15.59 -38.46
C ALA A 25 -22.45 14.52 -37.45
N THR A 26 -21.43 14.82 -36.66
CA THR A 26 -20.81 13.90 -35.70
C THR A 26 -21.89 13.31 -34.80
N ASP A 27 -21.91 11.99 -34.63
CA ASP A 27 -22.94 11.32 -33.84
C ASP A 27 -22.92 11.87 -32.38
N PRO A 28 -24.04 12.43 -31.87
CA PRO A 28 -24.05 13.08 -30.57
C PRO A 28 -23.81 12.11 -29.42
N LEU A 29 -24.21 10.84 -29.55
CA LEU A 29 -23.95 9.79 -28.55
C LEU A 29 -22.47 9.39 -28.55
N ALA A 30 -21.83 9.34 -29.72
CA ALA A 30 -20.39 9.10 -29.81
C ALA A 30 -19.60 10.24 -29.15
N VAL A 31 -19.97 11.50 -29.40
CA VAL A 31 -19.37 12.69 -28.77
C VAL A 31 -19.58 12.69 -27.25
N GLU A 32 -20.79 12.36 -26.77
CA GLU A 32 -21.08 12.26 -25.33
C GLU A 32 -20.20 11.20 -24.65
N LYS A 33 -20.10 10.02 -25.26
CA LYS A 33 -19.29 8.91 -24.74
C LYS A 33 -17.78 9.19 -24.79
N PHE A 34 -17.29 9.87 -25.81
CA PHE A 34 -15.88 10.29 -25.85
C PHE A 34 -15.57 11.34 -24.76
N LYS A 35 -16.50 12.26 -24.47
CA LYS A 35 -16.38 13.18 -23.32
C LYS A 35 -16.40 12.45 -21.98
N ALA A 36 -17.22 11.42 -21.82
CA ALA A 36 -17.26 10.59 -20.61
C ALA A 36 -15.93 9.83 -20.39
N ALA A 37 -15.32 9.32 -21.46
CA ALA A 37 -13.98 8.75 -21.43
C ALA A 37 -12.95 9.81 -20.99
N LEU A 38 -12.84 10.94 -21.69
CA LEU A 38 -11.88 12.00 -21.34
C LEU A 38 -12.05 12.51 -19.89
N SER A 39 -13.28 12.61 -19.39
CA SER A 39 -13.57 12.96 -17.99
C SER A 39 -13.12 11.89 -16.99
N THR A 40 -13.26 10.61 -17.35
CA THR A 40 -12.76 9.49 -16.54
C THR A 40 -11.23 9.48 -16.50
N CYS A 41 -10.57 9.69 -17.64
CA CYS A 41 -9.12 9.87 -17.71
C CYS A 41 -8.65 11.08 -16.89
N GLU A 42 -9.28 12.24 -17.04
CA GLU A 42 -8.99 13.46 -16.26
C GLU A 42 -9.04 13.18 -14.75
N ARG A 43 -10.03 12.39 -14.30
CA ARG A 43 -10.15 11.98 -12.90
C ARG A 43 -8.99 11.08 -12.49
N SER A 44 -8.67 10.06 -13.29
CA SER A 44 -7.54 9.15 -13.03
C SER A 44 -6.20 9.88 -12.96
N LEU A 45 -5.94 10.82 -13.87
CA LEU A 45 -4.69 11.60 -13.88
C LEU A 45 -4.55 12.50 -12.65
N GLN A 46 -5.66 13.03 -12.13
CA GLN A 46 -5.68 13.86 -10.91
C GLN A 46 -5.61 13.09 -9.59
N MET A 47 -5.79 11.77 -9.57
CA MET A 47 -5.61 10.98 -8.35
C MET A 47 -4.14 11.02 -7.87
N GLU A 48 -3.92 10.89 -6.57
CA GLU A 48 -2.57 10.58 -6.08
C GLU A 48 -2.10 9.20 -6.58
N THR A 49 -0.79 9.01 -6.72
CA THR A 49 -0.21 7.70 -7.06
C THR A 49 -0.63 6.68 -5.98
N PRO A 50 -1.16 5.50 -6.36
CA PRO A 50 -1.61 4.48 -5.40
C PRO A 50 -0.57 4.11 -4.34
N LYS A 51 -0.98 4.17 -3.07
CA LYS A 51 -0.16 3.81 -1.88
C LYS A 51 -0.60 2.49 -1.23
N SER A 52 -1.66 1.87 -1.75
CA SER A 52 -2.25 0.63 -1.26
C SER A 52 -2.94 -0.13 -2.40
N GLN A 53 -3.09 -1.46 -2.28
CA GLN A 53 -3.79 -2.30 -3.25
C GLN A 53 -5.23 -1.80 -3.54
N GLY A 54 -5.95 -1.34 -2.52
CA GLY A 54 -7.28 -0.73 -2.69
C GLY A 54 -7.25 0.51 -3.59
N SER A 55 -6.32 1.44 -3.36
CA SER A 55 -6.17 2.63 -4.21
C SER A 55 -5.78 2.31 -5.65
N LEU A 56 -5.03 1.23 -5.88
CA LEU A 56 -4.67 0.75 -7.22
C LEU A 56 -5.87 0.13 -7.94
N ARG A 57 -6.66 -0.73 -7.26
CA ARG A 57 -7.91 -1.29 -7.80
C ARG A 57 -8.88 -0.17 -8.25
N ILE A 58 -8.97 0.94 -7.50
CA ILE A 58 -9.78 2.11 -7.89
C ILE A 58 -9.23 2.75 -9.17
N LEU A 59 -7.91 2.97 -9.27
CA LEU A 59 -7.29 3.55 -10.47
C LEU A 59 -7.50 2.64 -11.69
N GLN A 60 -7.26 1.34 -11.56
CA GLN A 60 -7.51 0.33 -12.61
C GLN A 60 -8.99 0.28 -13.03
N SER A 61 -9.94 0.39 -12.09
CA SER A 61 -11.37 0.46 -12.41
C SER A 61 -11.74 1.69 -13.25
N LEU A 62 -11.15 2.85 -12.95
CA LEU A 62 -11.31 4.06 -13.76
C LEU A 62 -10.65 3.93 -15.15
N VAL A 63 -9.50 3.26 -15.25
CA VAL A 63 -8.87 2.94 -16.55
C VAL A 63 -9.81 2.05 -17.39
N ASN A 64 -10.35 0.99 -16.81
CA ASN A 64 -11.30 0.09 -17.48
C ASN A 64 -12.60 0.81 -17.91
N ARG A 65 -13.00 1.88 -17.22
CA ARG A 65 -14.13 2.73 -17.65
C ARG A 65 -13.74 3.67 -18.78
N TYR A 66 -12.55 4.30 -18.70
CA TYR A 66 -12.00 5.12 -19.77
C TYR A 66 -11.95 4.34 -21.09
N GLU A 67 -11.34 3.14 -21.08
CA GLU A 67 -11.21 2.28 -22.26
C GLU A 67 -12.58 1.89 -22.82
N ARG A 68 -13.53 1.50 -21.96
CA ARG A 68 -14.89 1.10 -22.36
C ARG A 68 -15.64 2.22 -23.09
N ASP A 69 -15.64 3.43 -22.55
CA ASP A 69 -16.34 4.57 -23.16
C ASP A 69 -15.59 5.12 -24.39
N ARG A 70 -14.24 5.06 -24.39
CA ARG A 70 -13.37 5.34 -25.55
C ARG A 70 -13.67 4.38 -26.70
N ASP A 71 -13.63 3.08 -26.45
CA ASP A 71 -13.80 2.06 -27.49
C ASP A 71 -15.23 2.03 -28.02
N PHE A 72 -16.23 2.27 -27.16
CA PHE A 72 -17.62 2.44 -27.59
C PHE A 72 -17.79 3.64 -28.54
N SER A 73 -17.24 4.81 -28.17
CA SER A 73 -17.36 6.03 -28.99
C SER A 73 -16.58 5.93 -30.29
N LEU A 74 -15.33 5.44 -30.26
CA LEU A 74 -14.50 5.24 -31.46
C LEU A 74 -15.01 4.12 -32.38
N LYS A 75 -15.86 3.21 -31.89
CA LYS A 75 -16.57 2.23 -32.73
C LYS A 75 -17.71 2.87 -33.52
N ILE A 76 -18.32 3.94 -33.02
CA ILE A 76 -19.38 4.69 -33.73
C ILE A 76 -18.74 5.72 -34.67
N GLU A 77 -17.81 6.53 -34.15
CA GLU A 77 -17.14 7.60 -34.89
C GLU A 77 -15.62 7.54 -34.65
N PRO A 78 -14.87 6.81 -35.50
CA PRO A 78 -13.42 6.63 -35.34
C PRO A 78 -12.61 7.93 -35.44
N THR A 79 -13.18 8.99 -36.01
CA THR A 79 -12.49 10.28 -36.22
C THR A 79 -12.39 11.15 -34.97
N LEU A 80 -13.12 10.84 -33.88
CA LEU A 80 -13.15 11.65 -32.66
C LEU A 80 -11.76 11.83 -32.02
N LYS A 81 -10.94 10.78 -32.01
CA LYS A 81 -9.55 10.81 -31.49
C LYS A 81 -8.61 11.72 -32.30
N ASP A 82 -8.96 12.01 -33.55
CA ASP A 82 -8.17 12.84 -34.46
C ASP A 82 -8.78 14.27 -34.58
N SER A 83 -9.87 14.55 -33.85
CA SER A 83 -10.59 15.81 -33.94
C SER A 83 -9.80 16.99 -33.33
N THR A 84 -9.69 18.02 -34.16
CA THR A 84 -9.11 19.33 -33.83
C THR A 84 -10.18 20.42 -33.70
N THR A 85 -11.43 20.13 -34.06
CA THR A 85 -12.58 21.04 -33.98
C THR A 85 -13.34 20.88 -32.67
N GLU A 86 -13.53 19.65 -32.19
CA GLU A 86 -14.21 19.41 -30.92
C GLU A 86 -13.26 19.69 -29.76
N ARG A 87 -13.72 20.53 -28.83
CA ARG A 87 -13.01 20.83 -27.58
C ARG A 87 -13.61 20.09 -26.40
N TYR A 88 -12.73 19.62 -25.54
CA TYR A 88 -13.09 19.14 -24.21
C TYR A 88 -12.90 20.28 -23.20
N THR A 89 -13.78 20.37 -22.21
CA THR A 89 -13.92 21.55 -21.33
C THR A 89 -13.82 21.20 -19.84
N GLY A 90 -13.12 20.11 -19.51
CA GLY A 90 -12.80 19.77 -18.13
C GLY A 90 -11.73 20.67 -17.53
N LYS A 91 -11.48 20.52 -16.23
CA LYS A 91 -10.63 21.44 -15.45
C LYS A 91 -9.14 21.20 -15.66
N TYR A 92 -8.75 19.96 -15.94
CA TYR A 92 -7.38 19.55 -16.20
C TYR A 92 -6.98 19.84 -17.66
N PHE A 93 -7.85 19.49 -18.61
CA PHE A 93 -7.64 19.64 -20.05
C PHE A 93 -8.22 20.97 -20.57
N VAL A 94 -7.81 22.10 -19.98
CA VAL A 94 -8.33 23.44 -20.36
C VAL A 94 -8.01 23.74 -21.83
N ASP A 95 -9.05 24.10 -22.59
CA ASP A 95 -9.01 24.49 -24.02
C ASP A 95 -8.40 23.47 -25.00
N GLN A 96 -8.19 22.22 -24.57
CA GLN A 96 -7.65 21.17 -25.43
C GLN A 96 -8.68 20.63 -26.42
N THR A 97 -8.21 20.31 -27.64
CA THR A 97 -9.02 19.54 -28.60
C THR A 97 -9.14 18.09 -28.14
N PHE A 98 -10.13 17.37 -28.67
CA PHE A 98 -10.30 15.94 -28.43
C PHE A 98 -9.03 15.15 -28.72
N ALA A 99 -8.34 15.43 -29.84
CA ALA A 99 -7.07 14.78 -30.16
C ALA A 99 -5.94 15.06 -29.16
N GLN A 100 -5.86 16.28 -28.61
CA GLN A 100 -4.83 16.62 -27.63
C GLN A 100 -5.07 15.90 -26.30
N ALA A 101 -6.31 15.97 -25.78
CA ALA A 101 -6.69 15.30 -24.54
C ALA A 101 -6.58 13.77 -24.67
N TYR A 102 -6.98 13.20 -25.81
CA TYR A 102 -6.86 11.77 -26.10
C TYR A 102 -5.41 11.28 -26.04
N ASN A 103 -4.49 11.93 -26.77
CA ASN A 103 -3.08 11.51 -26.78
C ASN A 103 -2.44 11.63 -25.39
N LEU A 104 -2.79 12.68 -24.64
CA LEU A 104 -2.32 12.88 -23.27
C LEU A 104 -2.86 11.80 -22.30
N CYS A 105 -4.10 11.33 -22.51
CA CYS A 105 -4.67 10.20 -21.78
C CYS A 105 -3.93 8.89 -22.05
N GLU A 106 -3.77 8.50 -23.33
CA GLU A 106 -3.11 7.24 -23.71
C GLU A 106 -1.66 7.18 -23.18
N GLU A 107 -0.94 8.30 -23.22
CA GLU A 107 0.43 8.41 -22.69
C GLU A 107 0.49 8.42 -21.15
N GLN A 108 -0.24 9.31 -20.47
CA GLN A 108 -0.05 9.49 -19.03
C GLN A 108 -0.80 8.48 -18.17
N LEU A 109 -1.94 7.96 -18.63
CA LEU A 109 -2.75 7.04 -17.83
C LEU A 109 -2.04 5.69 -17.66
N SER A 110 -1.47 5.17 -18.74
CA SER A 110 -0.69 3.92 -18.73
C SER A 110 0.55 4.03 -17.84
N ASN A 111 1.32 5.12 -17.97
CA ASN A 111 2.45 5.43 -17.09
C ASN A 111 2.05 5.51 -15.61
N LYS A 112 0.95 6.20 -15.28
CA LYS A 112 0.47 6.37 -13.90
C LYS A 112 0.03 5.05 -13.25
N VAL A 113 -0.59 4.14 -14.01
CA VAL A 113 -0.92 2.79 -13.54
C VAL A 113 0.36 2.01 -13.24
N GLY A 114 1.32 1.99 -14.19
CA GLY A 114 2.60 1.31 -14.02
C GLY A 114 3.43 1.83 -12.83
N GLU A 115 3.42 3.14 -12.58
CA GLU A 115 4.03 3.73 -11.38
C GLU A 115 3.38 3.24 -10.08
N GLY A 116 2.04 3.18 -10.04
CA GLY A 116 1.29 2.66 -8.89
C GLY A 116 1.56 1.18 -8.63
N GLU A 117 1.56 0.36 -9.68
CA GLU A 117 1.89 -1.07 -9.61
C GLU A 117 3.32 -1.30 -9.12
N ALA A 118 4.30 -0.58 -9.66
CA ALA A 118 5.70 -0.67 -9.25
C ALA A 118 5.91 -0.24 -7.79
N LEU A 119 5.22 0.81 -7.33
CA LEU A 119 5.31 1.29 -5.95
C LEU A 119 4.74 0.26 -4.96
N ILE A 120 3.57 -0.31 -5.27
CA ILE A 120 2.91 -1.30 -4.40
C ILE A 120 3.67 -2.64 -4.41
N ALA A 121 4.21 -3.07 -5.55
CA ALA A 121 5.08 -4.25 -5.63
C ALA A 121 6.33 -4.09 -4.76
N LYS A 122 6.96 -2.91 -4.78
CA LYS A 122 8.09 -2.57 -3.92
C LYS A 122 7.71 -2.61 -2.43
N GLN A 123 6.58 -2.01 -2.05
CA GLN A 123 6.10 -2.03 -0.66
C GLN A 123 5.81 -3.45 -0.17
N ALA A 124 5.21 -4.30 -1.00
CA ALA A 124 4.93 -5.69 -0.67
C ALA A 124 6.20 -6.49 -0.38
N GLU A 125 7.26 -6.29 -1.17
CA GLU A 125 8.56 -6.94 -0.93
C GLU A 125 9.27 -6.36 0.31
N GLU A 126 9.20 -5.06 0.58
CA GLU A 126 9.71 -4.47 1.84
C GLU A 126 9.00 -5.02 3.09
N ILE A 127 7.67 -5.20 3.04
CA ILE A 127 6.87 -5.81 4.11
C ILE A 127 7.29 -7.28 4.33
N LYS A 128 7.44 -8.04 3.23
CA LYS A 128 7.87 -9.44 3.26
C LYS A 128 9.28 -9.60 3.86
N GLN A 129 10.23 -8.76 3.47
CA GLN A 129 11.58 -8.76 4.04
C GLN A 129 11.58 -8.41 5.52
N ARG A 130 10.79 -7.41 5.94
CA ARG A 130 10.62 -7.06 7.36
C ARG A 130 10.02 -8.20 8.17
N SER A 131 9.02 -8.89 7.62
CA SER A 131 8.40 -10.08 8.25
C SER A 131 9.41 -11.21 8.44
N GLN A 132 10.20 -11.53 7.42
CA GLN A 132 11.28 -12.54 7.51
C GLN A 132 12.33 -12.17 8.56
N GLN A 133 12.74 -10.90 8.65
CA GLN A 133 13.67 -10.42 9.67
C GLN A 133 13.08 -10.56 11.09
N GLN A 134 11.80 -10.21 11.29
CA GLN A 134 11.12 -10.38 12.57
C GLN A 134 11.01 -11.86 12.97
N GLN A 135 10.71 -12.74 12.02
CA GLN A 135 10.65 -14.19 12.25
C GLN A 135 12.02 -14.76 12.63
N ALA A 136 13.10 -14.32 11.99
CA ALA A 136 14.47 -14.73 12.33
C ALA A 136 14.88 -14.28 13.75
N VAL A 137 14.59 -13.02 14.13
CA VAL A 137 14.85 -12.50 15.48
C VAL A 137 14.03 -13.26 16.53
N LEU A 138 12.77 -13.58 16.25
CA LEU A 138 11.93 -14.38 17.15
C LEU A 138 12.49 -15.80 17.33
N ALA A 139 12.93 -16.45 16.24
CA ALA A 139 13.54 -17.78 16.30
C ALA A 139 14.84 -17.78 17.13
N GLU A 140 15.70 -16.77 16.96
CA GLU A 140 16.92 -16.60 17.76
C GLU A 140 16.60 -16.39 19.25
N LEU A 141 15.58 -15.57 19.57
CA LEU A 141 15.14 -15.34 20.95
C LEU A 141 14.56 -16.60 21.61
N LEU A 142 13.78 -17.40 20.87
CA LEU A 142 13.28 -18.69 21.35
C LEU A 142 14.42 -19.68 21.59
N GLN A 143 15.39 -19.77 20.66
CA GLN A 143 16.57 -20.63 20.82
C GLN A 143 17.40 -20.22 22.05
N LYS A 144 17.60 -18.92 22.29
CA LYS A 144 18.29 -18.41 23.49
C LYS A 144 17.52 -18.74 24.78
N LEU A 145 16.19 -18.63 24.75
CA LEU A 145 15.33 -19.00 25.88
C LEU A 145 15.43 -20.49 26.19
N ASP A 146 15.38 -21.37 25.19
CA ASP A 146 15.42 -22.82 25.41
C ASP A 146 16.82 -23.30 25.83
N ASN A 147 17.89 -22.72 25.26
CA ASN A 147 19.25 -22.94 25.77
C ASN A 147 19.40 -22.47 27.23
N ALA A 148 18.82 -21.31 27.60
CA ALA A 148 18.85 -20.83 28.97
C ALA A 148 18.05 -21.74 29.92
N LYS A 149 16.90 -22.30 29.50
CA LYS A 149 16.16 -23.31 30.28
C LYS A 149 16.99 -24.58 30.48
N ALA A 150 17.69 -25.06 29.45
CA ALA A 150 18.55 -26.24 29.56
C ALA A 150 19.68 -26.01 30.60
N GLU A 151 20.26 -24.81 30.64
CA GLU A 151 21.22 -24.43 31.68
C GLU A 151 20.58 -24.28 33.08
N VAL A 152 19.33 -23.82 33.18
CA VAL A 152 18.57 -23.86 34.45
C VAL A 152 18.38 -25.30 34.93
N THR A 153 17.97 -26.23 34.07
CA THR A 153 17.85 -27.67 34.39
C THR A 153 19.17 -28.25 34.90
N LYS A 154 20.32 -27.91 34.28
CA LYS A 154 21.63 -28.33 34.78
C LYS A 154 21.94 -27.74 36.17
N ALA A 155 21.75 -26.43 36.33
CA ALA A 155 22.05 -25.76 37.60
C ALA A 155 21.16 -26.24 38.75
N VAL A 156 19.85 -26.36 38.53
CA VAL A 156 18.88 -26.74 39.56
C VAL A 156 18.86 -28.26 39.74
N ASP A 157 18.52 -29.02 38.70
CA ASP A 157 18.16 -30.43 38.84
C ASP A 157 19.41 -31.33 38.92
N GLN A 158 20.45 -31.03 38.14
CA GLN A 158 21.66 -31.86 38.09
C GLN A 158 22.72 -31.46 39.12
N ALA A 159 22.86 -30.17 39.45
CA ALA A 159 23.84 -29.72 40.43
C ALA A 159 23.23 -29.52 41.82
N CYS A 160 22.24 -28.63 41.95
CA CYS A 160 21.71 -28.21 43.24
C CYS A 160 20.89 -29.29 43.96
N MET A 161 19.97 -29.99 43.28
CA MET A 161 19.22 -31.08 43.93
C MET A 161 20.13 -32.28 44.24
N GLN A 162 21.10 -32.62 43.37
CA GLN A 162 22.06 -33.70 43.68
C GLN A 162 22.95 -33.38 44.88
N HIS A 163 23.30 -32.12 45.11
CA HIS A 163 24.11 -31.71 46.27
C HIS A 163 23.39 -31.92 47.61
N GLN A 164 22.06 -32.01 47.62
CA GLN A 164 21.30 -32.40 48.82
C GLN A 164 21.58 -33.86 49.22
N HIS A 165 21.80 -34.73 48.23
CA HIS A 165 22.12 -36.14 48.44
C HIS A 165 23.62 -36.38 48.66
N ASP A 166 24.48 -35.62 47.99
CA ASP A 166 25.94 -35.69 48.15
C ASP A 166 26.55 -34.29 48.38
N PRO A 167 26.52 -33.80 49.64
CA PRO A 167 27.18 -32.55 50.01
C PRO A 167 28.70 -32.58 49.86
N SER A 168 29.32 -33.77 49.75
CA SER A 168 30.78 -33.90 49.65
C SER A 168 31.31 -33.63 48.23
N ASN A 169 30.44 -33.71 47.22
CA ASN A 169 30.82 -33.56 45.83
C ASN A 169 30.95 -32.07 45.41
N VAL A 170 32.16 -31.54 45.57
CA VAL A 170 32.55 -30.18 45.17
C VAL A 170 32.32 -29.85 43.69
N THR A 171 32.24 -30.85 42.79
CA THR A 171 32.04 -30.61 41.35
C THR A 171 30.62 -30.10 41.03
N LEU A 172 29.65 -30.38 41.90
CA LEU A 172 28.28 -29.88 41.78
C LEU A 172 28.24 -28.36 42.00
N VAL A 173 29.05 -27.81 42.91
CA VAL A 173 29.15 -26.38 43.18
C VAL A 173 29.60 -25.60 41.94
N GLU A 174 30.61 -26.12 41.23
CA GLU A 174 31.17 -25.49 40.04
C GLU A 174 30.23 -25.62 38.82
N THR A 175 29.58 -26.79 38.68
CA THR A 175 28.53 -27.01 37.69
C THR A 175 27.37 -26.02 37.89
N TYR A 176 26.90 -25.85 39.13
CA TYR A 176 25.85 -24.88 39.46
C TYR A 176 26.24 -23.45 39.07
N LYS A 177 27.43 -22.98 39.49
CA LYS A 177 27.92 -21.62 39.20
C LYS A 177 28.02 -21.38 37.69
N THR A 178 28.62 -22.32 36.97
CA THR A 178 28.81 -22.24 35.51
C THR A 178 27.48 -22.20 34.78
N SER A 179 26.58 -23.16 35.01
CA SER A 179 25.28 -23.22 34.32
C SER A 179 24.35 -22.07 34.72
N LYS A 180 24.37 -21.60 35.98
CA LYS A 180 23.65 -20.38 36.37
C LYS A 180 24.13 -19.16 35.60
N GLN A 181 25.44 -18.95 35.51
CA GLN A 181 25.99 -17.82 34.75
C GLN A 181 25.69 -17.96 33.25
N ALA A 182 25.76 -19.16 32.69
CA ALA A 182 25.40 -19.43 31.30
C ALA A 182 23.92 -19.11 31.02
N ALA A 183 22.98 -19.58 31.85
CA ALA A 183 21.56 -19.29 31.73
C ALA A 183 21.27 -17.77 31.74
N LEU A 184 21.89 -17.04 32.69
CA LEU A 184 21.73 -15.59 32.81
C LEU A 184 22.38 -14.82 31.65
N THR A 185 23.47 -15.33 31.08
CA THR A 185 24.15 -14.72 29.92
C THR A 185 23.36 -14.95 28.63
N LEU A 186 22.80 -16.15 28.45
CA LEU A 186 21.98 -16.52 27.28
C LEU A 186 20.66 -15.73 27.24
N TYR A 187 19.97 -15.64 28.38
CA TYR A 187 18.67 -14.97 28.46
C TYR A 187 18.41 -14.39 29.87
N PRO A 188 18.81 -13.13 30.17
CA PRO A 188 18.67 -12.54 31.51
C PRO A 188 17.24 -12.54 32.08
N ASN A 189 16.22 -12.50 31.22
CA ASN A 189 14.82 -12.58 31.61
C ASN A 189 14.37 -13.98 32.09
N ILE A 190 15.23 -15.02 31.99
CA ILE A 190 14.94 -16.39 32.47
C ILE A 190 14.52 -16.40 33.95
N LEU A 191 15.03 -15.46 34.75
CA LEU A 191 14.68 -15.26 36.16
C LEU A 191 13.17 -15.12 36.44
N LYS A 192 12.39 -14.66 35.45
CA LYS A 192 10.93 -14.49 35.54
C LYS A 192 10.14 -15.77 35.24
N TYR A 193 10.76 -16.76 34.61
CA TYR A 193 10.11 -18.02 34.24
C TYR A 193 10.00 -18.94 35.46
N THR A 194 9.04 -19.86 35.41
CA THR A 194 8.89 -20.94 36.39
C THR A 194 9.65 -22.18 35.96
N HIS A 195 10.27 -22.86 36.92
CA HIS A 195 10.90 -24.16 36.76
C HIS A 195 10.33 -25.12 37.82
N GLU A 196 10.14 -26.38 37.45
CA GLU A 196 9.70 -27.45 38.35
C GLU A 196 10.87 -28.38 38.63
N ALA A 197 11.17 -28.61 39.91
CA ALA A 197 12.18 -29.56 40.35
C ALA A 197 11.69 -30.35 41.56
N THR A 198 12.31 -31.50 41.81
CA THR A 198 12.02 -32.35 42.97
C THR A 198 12.96 -32.00 44.12
N ILE A 199 12.40 -31.60 45.26
CA ILE A 199 13.12 -31.33 46.52
C ILE A 199 12.92 -32.53 47.44
N LEU A 200 13.93 -32.93 48.21
CA LEU A 200 13.71 -33.78 49.38
C LEU A 200 13.51 -32.94 50.62
N ASP A 201 12.47 -33.29 51.39
CA ASP A 201 12.28 -32.76 52.73
C ASP A 201 13.44 -33.23 53.65
N PRO A 202 14.15 -32.32 54.34
CA PRO A 202 15.32 -32.69 55.14
C PRO A 202 14.97 -33.46 56.42
N ASP A 203 13.73 -33.36 56.91
CA ASP A 203 13.27 -34.02 58.13
C ASP A 203 12.67 -35.40 57.81
N THR A 204 11.96 -35.55 56.68
CA THR A 204 11.27 -36.80 56.32
C THR A 204 11.94 -37.63 55.22
N ASN A 205 12.88 -37.05 54.46
CA ASN A 205 13.42 -37.60 53.20
C ASN A 205 12.36 -37.90 52.12
N GLU A 206 11.14 -37.36 52.24
CA GLU A 206 10.13 -37.49 51.19
C GLU A 206 10.42 -36.56 50.00
N ALA A 207 10.36 -37.12 48.79
CA ALA A 207 10.57 -36.38 47.56
C ALA A 207 9.27 -35.69 47.12
N SER A 208 9.31 -34.36 47.01
CA SER A 208 8.17 -33.52 46.62
C SER A 208 8.49 -32.64 45.42
N LYS A 209 7.52 -32.47 44.51
CA LYS A 209 7.66 -31.55 43.38
C LYS A 209 7.36 -30.13 43.82
N ALA A 210 8.25 -29.20 43.51
CA ALA A 210 8.06 -27.77 43.73
C ALA A 210 8.14 -27.01 42.42
N THR A 211 7.18 -26.13 42.16
CA THR A 211 7.25 -25.15 41.06
C THR A 211 7.60 -23.79 41.65
N ARG A 212 8.72 -23.19 41.22
CA ARG A 212 9.18 -21.87 41.68
C ARG A 212 9.71 -21.06 40.51
N THR A 213 9.85 -19.74 40.67
CA THR A 213 10.57 -18.94 39.67
C THR A 213 12.04 -19.33 39.63
N VAL A 214 12.69 -19.22 38.47
CA VAL A 214 14.14 -19.47 38.33
C VAL A 214 14.94 -18.61 39.30
N LYS A 215 14.50 -17.36 39.54
CA LYS A 215 15.09 -16.50 40.59
C LYS A 215 15.03 -17.14 41.99
N ALA A 216 13.87 -17.67 42.39
CA ALA A 216 13.71 -18.31 43.70
C ALA A 216 14.51 -19.61 43.81
N TRP A 217 14.63 -20.38 42.72
CA TRP A 217 15.51 -21.54 42.65
C TRP A 217 16.98 -21.18 42.80
N PHE A 218 17.46 -20.16 42.08
CA PHE A 218 18.85 -19.73 42.21
C PHE A 218 19.16 -19.26 43.64
N ILE A 219 18.29 -18.48 44.28
CA ILE A 219 18.46 -18.07 45.69
C ILE A 219 18.52 -19.30 46.63
N TYR A 220 17.61 -20.27 46.46
CA TYR A 220 17.61 -21.49 47.27
C TYR A 220 18.92 -22.28 47.12
N CYS A 221 19.40 -22.43 45.90
CA CYS A 221 20.66 -23.11 45.61
C CYS A 221 21.89 -22.34 46.12
N ASP A 222 21.90 -21.00 46.01
CA ASP A 222 22.96 -20.17 46.61
C ASP A 222 23.07 -20.42 48.12
N THR A 223 21.92 -20.49 48.82
CA THR A 223 21.90 -20.76 50.27
C THR A 223 22.37 -22.18 50.62
N LEU A 224 22.04 -23.20 49.81
CA LEU A 224 22.52 -24.57 50.04
C LEU A 224 24.03 -24.68 49.85
N PHE A 225 24.58 -24.05 48.81
CA PHE A 225 26.01 -24.06 48.52
C PHE A 225 26.84 -23.08 49.37
N ASN A 226 26.21 -22.34 50.31
CA ASN A 226 26.81 -21.24 51.06
C ASN A 226 27.54 -20.23 50.16
N ILE A 227 27.01 -19.98 48.96
CA ILE A 227 27.53 -18.98 48.03
C ILE A 227 27.06 -17.63 48.54
N GLU A 228 27.99 -16.77 48.97
CA GLU A 228 27.69 -15.39 49.33
C GLU A 228 27.03 -14.68 48.15
N THR A 229 25.70 -14.53 48.20
CA THR A 229 25.00 -13.61 47.29
C THR A 229 25.52 -12.21 47.59
N PRO A 230 26.11 -11.48 46.61
CA PRO A 230 26.63 -10.14 46.85
C PRO A 230 25.50 -9.25 47.35
N THR A 231 25.59 -8.87 48.62
CA THR A 231 24.52 -8.19 49.34
C THR A 231 24.22 -6.87 48.64
N ASN A 232 23.06 -6.83 47.99
CA ASN A 232 22.45 -5.72 47.25
C ASN A 232 23.20 -4.40 47.44
N VAL A 233 24.12 -4.08 46.53
CA VAL A 233 24.89 -2.83 46.59
C VAL A 233 23.88 -1.69 46.48
N THR A 234 23.61 -1.02 47.60
CA THR A 234 22.73 0.14 47.64
C THR A 234 23.17 1.10 46.55
N PRO A 235 22.29 1.57 45.65
CA PRO A 235 22.70 2.45 44.57
C PRO A 235 23.26 3.74 45.16
N THR A 236 24.59 3.86 45.18
CA THR A 236 25.26 5.10 45.57
C THR A 236 24.78 6.16 44.59
N THR A 237 24.05 7.15 45.10
CA THR A 237 23.46 8.23 44.30
C THR A 237 24.52 8.79 43.36
N PRO A 238 24.26 8.87 42.03
CA PRO A 238 25.29 9.31 41.10
C PRO A 238 25.75 10.71 41.49
N VAL A 239 27.03 10.83 41.80
CA VAL A 239 27.69 12.12 42.00
C VAL A 239 27.44 12.95 40.74
N LYS A 240 26.89 14.15 40.95
CA LYS A 240 26.40 15.03 39.89
C LYS A 240 27.59 15.66 39.14
N THR A 241 28.23 14.87 38.28
CA THR A 241 29.25 15.34 37.35
C THR A 241 28.63 16.41 36.44
N PRO A 242 29.21 17.62 36.35
CA PRO A 242 28.68 18.64 35.45
C PRO A 242 28.78 18.18 33.99
N PRO A 243 27.78 18.47 33.15
CA PRO A 243 27.79 18.03 31.76
C PRO A 243 28.93 18.70 30.98
N PRO A 244 29.61 17.98 30.08
CA PRO A 244 30.56 18.60 29.16
C PRO A 244 29.83 19.57 28.22
N ALA A 245 30.49 20.69 27.91
CA ALA A 245 29.92 21.77 27.11
C ALA A 245 29.42 21.25 25.76
N THR A 246 28.10 21.36 25.53
CA THR A 246 27.48 20.97 24.25
C THR A 246 27.64 22.10 23.25
N THR A 247 28.32 21.84 22.13
CA THR A 247 28.47 22.77 21.02
C THR A 247 27.10 23.18 20.47
N VAL A 248 26.90 24.47 20.24
CA VAL A 248 25.63 25.04 19.79
C VAL A 248 25.40 24.72 18.31
N THR A 249 24.31 24.01 18.02
CA THR A 249 23.71 23.95 16.68
C THR A 249 22.41 24.76 16.72
N PRO A 250 22.24 25.82 15.91
CA PRO A 250 21.04 26.66 15.97
C PRO A 250 19.83 25.92 15.41
N SER A 251 18.80 25.75 16.25
CA SER A 251 17.49 25.25 15.85
C SER A 251 16.58 26.44 15.51
N VAL A 252 15.90 26.37 14.36
CA VAL A 252 14.98 27.42 13.89
C VAL A 252 13.60 27.21 14.52
N GLU A 253 13.12 28.20 15.27
CA GLU A 253 11.82 28.20 15.93
C GLU A 253 10.69 28.54 14.93
N PRO A 254 9.65 27.68 14.77
CA PRO A 254 8.43 28.06 14.05
C PRO A 254 7.48 28.88 14.96
N PRO A 255 6.82 29.93 14.44
CA PRO A 255 6.08 30.89 15.26
C PRO A 255 4.76 30.34 15.83
N LYS A 256 4.45 30.75 17.07
CA LYS A 256 3.19 30.43 17.77
C LYS A 256 2.04 31.30 17.25
N THR A 257 0.93 30.65 16.86
CA THR A 257 -0.36 31.31 16.61
C THR A 257 -1.10 31.57 17.93
N PRO A 258 -1.67 32.77 18.17
CA PRO A 258 -2.49 33.02 19.35
C PRO A 258 -3.93 32.51 19.17
N VAL A 259 -4.51 32.00 20.26
CA VAL A 259 -5.91 31.56 20.37
C VAL A 259 -6.80 32.76 20.71
N SER A 260 -8.00 32.88 20.11
CA SER A 260 -9.02 33.84 20.55
C SER A 260 -10.44 33.25 20.54
N THR A 261 -11.18 33.52 21.61
CA THR A 261 -12.66 33.42 21.69
C THR A 261 -13.25 34.85 21.47
N THR A 262 -14.56 35.14 21.40
CA THR A 262 -15.81 34.34 21.55
C THR A 262 -16.87 34.92 20.59
N PRO A 263 -17.81 34.14 20.01
CA PRO A 263 -19.00 34.69 19.31
C PRO A 263 -19.98 35.37 20.30
N PRO A 264 -21.04 36.14 19.90
CA PRO A 264 -21.90 35.87 18.73
C PRO A 264 -22.64 37.03 17.98
N SER A 265 -23.22 36.66 16.83
CA SER A 265 -24.50 37.09 16.22
C SER A 265 -24.78 38.57 15.83
N THR A 266 -25.00 38.82 14.52
CA THR A 266 -26.23 39.50 14.02
C THR A 266 -26.45 39.30 12.51
N THR A 267 -27.70 39.44 12.06
CA THR A 267 -28.25 39.14 10.71
C THR A 267 -28.34 40.42 9.84
N PRO A 268 -28.36 40.36 8.48
CA PRO A 268 -28.02 41.52 7.62
C PRO A 268 -29.22 42.24 6.96
N PRO A 269 -28.96 43.38 6.29
CA PRO A 269 -29.76 43.82 5.13
C PRO A 269 -28.82 44.29 3.94
N PRO A 270 -29.26 44.91 2.82
CA PRO A 270 -29.05 44.27 1.51
C PRO A 270 -28.40 45.12 0.38
N VAL A 271 -28.01 44.43 -0.70
CA VAL A 271 -28.00 44.83 -2.13
C VAL A 271 -27.75 46.30 -2.53
N THR A 272 -26.67 46.52 -3.29
CA THR A 272 -26.72 47.32 -4.53
C THR A 272 -25.68 46.86 -5.57
N ARG A 273 -26.07 46.84 -6.85
CA ARG A 273 -25.16 46.78 -8.01
C ARG A 273 -24.61 48.18 -8.28
N HIS A 274 -23.45 48.29 -8.92
CA HIS A 274 -23.24 49.28 -9.98
C HIS A 274 -22.11 48.87 -10.94
N GLU A 275 -22.34 49.13 -12.22
CA GLU A 275 -21.35 49.12 -13.29
C GLU A 275 -20.67 50.50 -13.39
N GLU A 276 -19.39 50.53 -13.81
CA GLU A 276 -18.68 51.52 -14.66
C GLU A 276 -17.18 51.18 -14.57
N GLU A 277 -16.49 50.79 -15.64
CA GLU A 277 -15.90 51.59 -16.74
C GLU A 277 -14.66 52.43 -16.35
N GLY A 278 -13.69 52.56 -17.27
CA GLY A 278 -12.30 52.95 -16.98
C GLY A 278 -12.06 54.46 -16.74
N PRO A 279 -10.79 54.91 -16.56
CA PRO A 279 -9.78 54.77 -17.63
C PRO A 279 -8.30 54.55 -17.20
N THR A 280 -7.45 54.27 -18.19
CA THR A 280 -5.96 54.30 -18.16
C THR A 280 -5.42 55.49 -18.98
N PRO A 281 -4.10 55.79 -19.04
CA PRO A 281 -2.96 55.57 -18.11
C PRO A 281 -2.22 56.92 -17.79
N PRO A 282 -0.98 56.94 -17.24
CA PRO A 282 0.19 56.96 -18.14
C PRO A 282 1.45 56.18 -17.66
N THR A 283 2.32 55.90 -18.63
CA THR A 283 3.64 55.23 -18.50
C THR A 283 4.73 56.15 -17.91
N PRO A 284 5.80 55.59 -17.32
CA PRO A 284 7.13 55.84 -17.91
C PRO A 284 8.04 54.58 -17.96
N ALA A 285 9.06 54.64 -18.82
CA ALA A 285 9.89 53.50 -19.23
C ALA A 285 11.15 53.28 -18.38
N VAL A 286 11.63 52.02 -18.30
CA VAL A 286 13.04 51.69 -18.05
C VAL A 286 13.47 50.53 -18.96
N THR A 287 14.71 50.61 -19.45
CA THR A 287 15.38 49.78 -20.47
C THR A 287 15.67 48.33 -20.00
N PRO A 288 15.59 47.31 -20.88
CA PRO A 288 16.00 45.94 -20.55
C PRO A 288 17.52 45.73 -20.68
N THR A 289 18.11 44.99 -19.73
CA THR A 289 19.49 44.48 -19.85
C THR A 289 19.48 43.08 -20.47
N THR A 290 20.13 42.93 -21.62
CA THR A 290 20.30 41.63 -22.29
C THR A 290 21.29 40.75 -21.56
N THR A 291 20.93 39.49 -21.30
CA THR A 291 21.86 38.41 -20.97
C THR A 291 21.57 37.23 -21.89
N SER A 292 22.51 36.92 -22.77
CA SER A 292 22.38 35.85 -23.76
C SER A 292 22.63 34.47 -23.13
N ILE A 293 21.63 33.60 -23.19
CA ILE A 293 21.80 32.16 -22.94
C ILE A 293 22.20 31.49 -24.27
N PRO A 294 23.28 30.69 -24.33
CA PRO A 294 23.66 29.98 -25.55
C PRO A 294 22.68 28.85 -25.90
N PRO A 295 22.48 28.52 -27.18
CA PRO A 295 21.59 27.44 -27.59
C PRO A 295 22.15 26.07 -27.18
N ALA A 296 21.28 25.19 -26.66
CA ALA A 296 21.61 23.80 -26.43
C ALA A 296 21.78 23.04 -27.77
N PRO A 297 22.69 22.05 -27.85
CA PRO A 297 22.91 21.30 -29.09
C PRO A 297 21.73 20.38 -29.42
N THR A 298 21.14 20.56 -30.60
CA THR A 298 20.14 19.66 -31.17
C THR A 298 20.76 18.30 -31.49
N THR A 299 20.56 17.32 -30.62
CA THR A 299 20.90 15.92 -30.91
C THR A 299 19.77 15.29 -31.71
N ALA A 300 20.01 14.98 -32.99
CA ALA A 300 19.05 14.28 -33.83
C ALA A 300 18.89 12.83 -33.37
N ILE A 301 17.70 12.48 -32.86
CA ILE A 301 17.33 11.10 -32.53
C ILE A 301 16.93 10.39 -33.83
N PRO A 302 17.58 9.28 -34.23
CA PRO A 302 17.17 8.52 -35.41
C PRO A 302 15.84 7.79 -35.14
N PRO A 303 15.03 7.53 -36.18
CA PRO A 303 13.73 6.87 -36.01
C PRO A 303 13.91 5.44 -35.48
N ALA A 304 13.23 5.13 -34.38
CA ALA A 304 13.18 3.78 -33.83
C ALA A 304 12.29 2.88 -34.70
N THR A 305 12.91 2.00 -35.49
CA THR A 305 12.21 0.98 -36.26
C THR A 305 11.65 -0.09 -35.33
N THR A 306 10.39 0.05 -34.93
CA THR A 306 9.68 -0.97 -34.13
C THR A 306 9.39 -2.21 -34.99
N VAL A 307 10.35 -3.13 -35.05
CA VAL A 307 10.16 -4.46 -35.62
C VAL A 307 9.46 -5.34 -34.57
N ARG A 308 8.16 -5.54 -34.74
CA ARG A 308 7.36 -6.50 -33.97
C ARG A 308 7.85 -7.92 -34.28
N PRO A 309 8.23 -8.75 -33.29
CA PRO A 309 8.53 -10.16 -33.53
C PRO A 309 7.29 -10.89 -34.05
N GLU A 310 7.41 -11.51 -35.22
CA GLU A 310 6.38 -12.37 -35.79
C GLU A 310 6.41 -13.72 -35.07
N ILE A 311 5.44 -13.95 -34.18
CA ILE A 311 5.29 -15.23 -33.48
C ILE A 311 4.67 -16.21 -34.48
N ALA A 312 5.44 -17.24 -34.84
CA ALA A 312 5.00 -18.30 -35.74
C ALA A 312 3.79 -19.07 -35.15
N PRO A 313 2.80 -19.47 -35.97
CA PRO A 313 1.66 -20.24 -35.50
C PRO A 313 2.10 -21.64 -35.00
N PRO A 314 1.58 -22.12 -33.86
CA PRO A 314 1.93 -23.45 -33.36
C PRO A 314 1.33 -24.56 -34.23
N THR A 315 2.20 -25.42 -34.77
CA THR A 315 1.81 -26.68 -35.41
C THR A 315 1.19 -27.62 -34.36
N PRO A 316 0.05 -28.28 -34.66
CA PRO A 316 -0.64 -29.11 -33.68
C PRO A 316 0.10 -30.42 -33.42
N THR A 317 0.58 -30.61 -32.19
CA THR A 317 0.99 -31.92 -31.66
C THR A 317 -0.10 -32.42 -30.74
N ALA A 318 -0.83 -33.44 -31.18
CA ALA A 318 -1.82 -34.10 -30.33
C ALA A 318 -1.12 -34.90 -29.23
N THR A 319 -1.47 -34.64 -27.97
CA THR A 319 -1.23 -35.56 -26.85
C THR A 319 -2.37 -35.38 -25.86
N GLU A 320 -3.16 -36.43 -25.66
CA GLU A 320 -4.15 -36.47 -24.59
C GLU A 320 -3.43 -36.38 -23.25
N THR A 321 -3.74 -35.36 -22.46
CA THR A 321 -3.51 -35.39 -21.01
C THR A 321 -4.61 -34.60 -20.36
N THR A 322 -5.57 -35.33 -19.77
CA THR A 322 -6.64 -34.78 -18.94
C THR A 322 -6.04 -34.32 -17.61
N GLY A 323 -5.49 -33.11 -17.60
CA GLY A 323 -5.05 -32.40 -16.39
C GLY A 323 -5.91 -31.16 -16.21
N ALA A 324 -6.47 -30.96 -15.01
CA ALA A 324 -7.33 -29.82 -14.76
C ALA A 324 -6.50 -28.54 -14.63
N ASP A 325 -6.70 -27.59 -15.55
CA ASP A 325 -6.33 -26.19 -15.36
C ASP A 325 -7.21 -25.59 -14.26
N THR A 326 -6.75 -25.74 -13.02
CA THR A 326 -7.27 -24.98 -11.88
C THR A 326 -6.65 -23.59 -11.94
N GLU A 327 -7.29 -22.68 -12.68
CA GLU A 327 -6.92 -21.26 -12.67
C GLU A 327 -6.92 -20.72 -11.22
N ALA A 328 -5.97 -19.84 -10.92
CA ALA A 328 -5.67 -19.39 -9.57
C ALA A 328 -6.70 -18.38 -9.02
N THR A 329 -7.91 -18.87 -8.73
CA THR A 329 -9.03 -18.10 -8.14
C THR A 329 -8.96 -17.94 -6.62
N SER A 330 -7.96 -18.53 -5.94
CA SER A 330 -7.98 -18.68 -4.46
C SER A 330 -7.60 -17.43 -3.65
N SER A 331 -7.19 -16.33 -4.26
CA SER A 331 -6.84 -15.08 -3.54
C SER A 331 -8.03 -14.55 -2.73
N ASP A 332 -9.13 -14.31 -3.42
CA ASP A 332 -10.23 -13.51 -2.89
C ASP A 332 -11.16 -14.35 -2.00
N ASP A 333 -11.21 -15.67 -2.24
CA ASP A 333 -11.87 -16.65 -1.37
C ASP A 333 -11.16 -16.76 0.00
N ASP A 334 -9.83 -16.79 0.04
CA ASP A 334 -9.08 -16.86 1.30
C ASP A 334 -9.16 -15.52 2.06
N GLU A 335 -9.11 -14.38 1.37
CA GLU A 335 -9.31 -13.06 1.96
C GLU A 335 -10.73 -12.91 2.52
N TYR A 336 -11.77 -13.28 1.76
CA TYR A 336 -13.16 -13.31 2.21
C TYR A 336 -13.36 -14.22 3.43
N ASN A 337 -12.86 -15.45 3.39
CA ASN A 337 -12.97 -16.40 4.50
C ASN A 337 -12.22 -15.92 5.75
N THR A 338 -11.13 -15.17 5.58
CA THR A 338 -10.39 -14.54 6.69
C THR A 338 -11.18 -13.38 7.29
N LEU A 339 -11.72 -12.48 6.46
CA LEU A 339 -12.51 -11.34 6.92
C LEU A 339 -13.81 -11.77 7.59
N VAL A 340 -14.49 -12.81 7.09
CA VAL A 340 -15.68 -13.40 7.74
C VAL A 340 -15.35 -14.00 9.11
N LYS A 341 -14.14 -14.50 9.34
CA LYS A 341 -13.70 -14.99 10.66
C LYS A 341 -13.27 -13.85 11.59
N ALA A 342 -12.68 -12.79 11.06
CA ALA A 342 -12.17 -11.66 11.83
C ALA A 342 -13.27 -10.65 12.23
N THR A 343 -14.33 -10.51 11.44
CA THR A 343 -15.46 -9.61 11.73
C THR A 343 -16.53 -10.29 12.58
N THR A 344 -17.28 -9.48 13.35
CA THR A 344 -18.42 -9.96 14.15
C THR A 344 -19.69 -9.16 13.83
N GLY A 345 -20.79 -9.46 14.54
CA GLY A 345 -22.04 -8.70 14.45
C GLY A 345 -22.64 -8.61 13.05
N ASP A 346 -23.13 -7.42 12.69
CA ASP A 346 -23.77 -7.17 11.40
C ASP A 346 -22.75 -7.09 10.26
N LYS A 347 -21.49 -6.73 10.52
CA LYS A 347 -20.40 -6.79 9.51
C LYS A 347 -20.23 -8.20 8.96
N GLN A 348 -20.10 -9.18 9.85
CA GLN A 348 -20.02 -10.59 9.46
C GLN A 348 -21.28 -11.04 8.70
N LYS A 349 -22.46 -10.53 9.09
CA LYS A 349 -23.72 -10.84 8.42
C LYS A 349 -23.76 -10.30 6.98
N VAL A 350 -23.38 -9.04 6.76
CA VAL A 350 -23.34 -8.43 5.41
C VAL A 350 -22.42 -9.21 4.48
N LEU A 351 -21.23 -9.62 4.95
CA LEU A 351 -20.34 -10.47 4.14
C LEU A 351 -21.01 -11.80 3.75
N LYS A 352 -21.71 -12.46 4.69
CA LYS A 352 -22.42 -13.72 4.43
C LYS A 352 -23.64 -13.56 3.51
N ASP A 353 -24.31 -12.42 3.57
CA ASP A 353 -25.49 -12.10 2.76
C ASP A 353 -25.07 -11.73 1.31
N GLU A 354 -24.03 -10.91 1.13
CA GLU A 354 -23.49 -10.50 -0.19
C GLU A 354 -22.54 -11.54 -0.81
N LYS A 355 -21.96 -12.44 0.00
CA LYS A 355 -21.05 -13.55 -0.36
C LYS A 355 -19.75 -13.15 -1.08
N ARG A 356 -19.27 -11.94 -0.85
CA ARG A 356 -18.05 -11.38 -1.44
C ARG A 356 -17.49 -10.26 -0.56
N LEU A 357 -16.28 -9.81 -0.89
CA LEU A 357 -15.69 -8.60 -0.32
C LEU A 357 -16.39 -7.34 -0.87
N PRO A 358 -16.44 -6.22 -0.12
CA PRO A 358 -16.96 -4.95 -0.63
C PRO A 358 -16.03 -4.37 -1.70
N ASP A 359 -16.61 -3.80 -2.76
CA ASP A 359 -15.85 -3.19 -3.86
C ASP A 359 -15.14 -1.91 -3.42
N PHE A 360 -15.76 -1.15 -2.51
CA PHE A 360 -15.20 0.06 -1.93
C PHE A 360 -15.46 0.10 -0.42
N PHE A 361 -14.46 0.54 0.36
CA PHE A 361 -14.57 0.73 1.81
C PHE A 361 -13.77 1.97 2.27
N ASP A 362 -14.21 2.65 3.33
CA ASP A 362 -13.67 3.94 3.79
C ASP A 362 -12.50 3.81 4.79
N ASN A 363 -11.47 3.04 4.44
CA ASN A 363 -10.26 2.94 5.27
C ASN A 363 -8.96 3.08 4.47
N GLU A 364 -8.19 4.14 4.79
CA GLU A 364 -6.89 4.43 4.17
C GLU A 364 -5.84 3.34 4.45
N ASP A 365 -5.91 2.70 5.62
CA ASP A 365 -4.99 1.63 6.04
C ASP A 365 -5.23 0.29 5.30
N GLY A 366 -6.29 0.19 4.49
CA GLY A 366 -6.65 -1.03 3.77
C GLY A 366 -7.35 -2.10 4.61
N ASP A 367 -7.51 -1.92 5.93
CA ASP A 367 -8.23 -2.86 6.80
C ASP A 367 -9.76 -2.73 6.60
N ILE A 368 -10.32 -3.65 5.81
CA ILE A 368 -11.76 -3.77 5.53
C ILE A 368 -12.56 -3.99 6.83
N GLY A 369 -11.99 -4.69 7.81
CA GLY A 369 -12.61 -4.97 9.10
C GLY A 369 -12.81 -3.72 9.95
N ALA A 370 -11.86 -2.78 9.91
CA ALA A 370 -11.94 -1.50 10.62
C ALA A 370 -12.80 -0.43 9.91
N ALA A 371 -13.04 -0.54 8.59
CA ALA A 371 -13.84 0.41 7.82
C ALA A 371 -15.26 0.65 8.40
N LYS A 372 -15.78 1.87 8.27
CA LYS A 372 -17.10 2.30 8.76
C LYS A 372 -18.17 2.31 7.67
N ILE A 373 -17.79 2.31 6.40
CA ILE A 373 -18.67 2.25 5.25
C ILE A 373 -18.14 1.18 4.30
N TRP A 374 -19.02 0.28 3.88
CA TRP A 374 -18.79 -0.67 2.80
C TRP A 374 -19.77 -0.40 1.66
N GLN A 375 -19.30 -0.53 0.42
CA GLN A 375 -20.13 -0.39 -0.77
C GLN A 375 -20.01 -1.65 -1.64
N PHE A 376 -21.16 -2.11 -2.13
CA PHE A 376 -21.29 -3.26 -3.01
C PHE A 376 -22.02 -2.83 -4.30
N GLU A 377 -21.29 -2.79 -5.41
CA GLU A 377 -21.81 -2.55 -6.75
C GLU A 377 -22.21 -3.88 -7.41
N LYS A 378 -23.34 -3.94 -8.10
CA LYS A 378 -23.65 -5.10 -8.94
C LYS A 378 -22.72 -5.18 -10.16
N GLU A 379 -22.47 -6.38 -10.66
CA GLU A 379 -21.73 -6.65 -11.91
C GLU A 379 -22.25 -5.85 -13.13
N ASP A 380 -23.55 -5.53 -13.15
CA ASP A 380 -24.20 -4.76 -14.21
C ASP A 380 -24.17 -3.23 -13.98
N SER A 381 -23.49 -2.75 -12.93
CA SER A 381 -23.47 -1.34 -12.47
C SER A 381 -24.86 -0.72 -12.27
N SER A 382 -25.93 -1.52 -12.20
CA SER A 382 -27.32 -1.02 -12.12
C SER A 382 -27.74 -0.58 -10.72
N GLN A 383 -27.00 -1.01 -9.69
CA GLN A 383 -27.32 -0.77 -8.30
C GLN A 383 -26.05 -0.79 -7.43
N CYS A 384 -25.93 0.22 -6.57
CA CYS A 384 -24.99 0.23 -5.45
C CYS A 384 -25.73 0.06 -4.12
N THR A 385 -25.22 -0.83 -3.26
CA THR A 385 -25.67 -0.98 -1.88
C THR A 385 -24.59 -0.50 -0.93
N THR A 386 -24.86 0.58 -0.19
CA THR A 386 -23.98 1.15 0.81
C THR A 386 -24.43 0.73 2.20
N TYR A 387 -23.53 0.19 3.02
CA TYR A 387 -23.73 -0.13 4.43
C TYR A 387 -22.81 0.76 5.27
N GLN A 388 -23.35 1.50 6.24
CA GLN A 388 -22.58 2.26 7.22
C GLN A 388 -22.70 1.60 8.59
N PHE A 389 -21.58 1.45 9.29
CA PHE A 389 -21.44 0.75 10.56
C PHE A 389 -21.02 1.68 11.69
N ASN A 390 -21.47 1.37 12.90
CA ASN A 390 -20.95 1.93 14.14
C ASN A 390 -20.38 0.78 14.99
N GLY A 391 -19.07 0.57 14.91
CA GLY A 391 -18.44 -0.68 15.34
C GLY A 391 -18.87 -1.84 14.44
N ASP A 392 -19.39 -2.91 15.04
CA ASP A 392 -19.88 -4.10 14.34
C ASP A 392 -21.38 -4.06 13.99
N LYS A 393 -22.09 -2.95 14.28
CA LYS A 393 -23.53 -2.82 14.02
C LYS A 393 -23.81 -1.93 12.83
N ILE A 394 -24.80 -2.28 12.00
CA ILE A 394 -25.28 -1.40 10.93
C ILE A 394 -25.95 -0.17 11.55
N ALA A 395 -25.43 1.01 11.23
CA ALA A 395 -26.04 2.29 11.53
C ALA A 395 -27.07 2.69 10.45
N THR A 396 -26.70 2.55 9.18
CA THR A 396 -27.62 2.76 8.03
C THR A 396 -27.30 1.82 6.87
N SER A 397 -28.30 1.52 6.04
CA SER A 397 -28.08 0.91 4.72
C SER A 397 -28.89 1.66 3.67
N LYS A 398 -28.31 1.80 2.47
CA LYS A 398 -28.92 2.55 1.35
C LYS A 398 -28.68 1.82 0.05
N LYS A 399 -29.74 1.67 -0.75
CA LYS A 399 -29.68 1.14 -2.12
C LYS A 399 -29.90 2.30 -3.09
N ASN A 400 -28.88 2.63 -3.87
CA ASN A 400 -28.93 3.62 -4.94
C ASN A 400 -29.06 2.89 -6.29
N LYS A 401 -29.76 3.48 -7.26
CA LYS A 401 -29.71 3.03 -8.65
C LYS A 401 -28.47 3.61 -9.33
N GLY A 402 -27.87 2.82 -10.22
CA GLY A 402 -26.58 3.12 -10.83
C GLY A 402 -25.40 2.76 -9.95
N GLU A 403 -24.24 3.27 -10.36
CA GLU A 403 -22.91 2.99 -9.84
C GLU A 403 -22.71 3.46 -8.38
N CYS A 404 -21.66 2.96 -7.74
CA CYS A 404 -21.32 3.38 -6.39
C CYS A 404 -20.71 4.79 -6.33
N PRO A 405 -21.19 5.68 -5.44
CA PRO A 405 -20.61 7.00 -5.26
C PRO A 405 -19.25 6.87 -4.56
N SER A 406 -18.21 7.46 -5.13
CA SER A 406 -16.91 7.56 -4.47
C SER A 406 -17.02 8.27 -3.12
N PHE A 407 -16.21 7.81 -2.16
CA PHE A 407 -15.99 8.47 -0.88
C PHE A 407 -15.46 9.90 -1.03
#